data_AF-A0A0Q9TUA7-F1
#
_entry.id   AF-A0A0Q9TUA7-F1
#
_cell.length_a   1.000
_cell.length_b   1.000
_cell.length_c   1.000
_cell.angle_alpha   90.00
_cell.angle_beta   90.00
_cell.angle_gamma   90.00
#
_symmetry.space_group_name_H-M   'P 1'
#
loop_
_entity.id
_entity.type
_entity.pdbx_description
1 polymer ?
#
loop_
_entity_poly.entity_id
_entity_poly.type
_entity_poly.pdbx_seq_one_letter_code
_entity_poly.pdbx_strand_id
1 'polypeptide(L)'
;MHAVADGADFFGECGAAGVGDAAALLDALARRMVAPTNFVWRDREDDRLACAIALTLSRDDVDEAMAVAWLDHVRAMFAAGTPGPVPAEASNTMRTLRSLHVALGEQVLHGDEAVTVVHSEVVRQAVAALLAEVTPWFWRRVDA
;
A
#
# COMPACT_ATOMS: atom_id res chain seq x y z
N MET A 1 -8.26 6.26 19.89
CA MET A 1 -8.14 7.22 18.77
C MET A 1 -7.32 6.51 17.71
N HIS A 2 -7.88 6.29 16.52
CA HIS A 2 -7.26 5.48 15.45
C HIS A 2 -6.66 6.39 14.39
N ALA A 3 -5.71 7.26 14.77
CA ALA A 3 -5.19 8.30 13.88
C ALA A 3 -4.58 7.79 12.56
N VAL A 4 -4.24 6.50 12.46
CA VAL A 4 -3.85 5.86 11.21
C VAL A 4 -5.08 5.54 10.36
N ALA A 5 -6.09 4.88 10.94
CA ALA A 5 -7.36 4.59 10.26
C ALA A 5 -8.07 5.88 9.83
N ASP A 6 -8.25 6.83 10.74
CA ASP A 6 -8.94 8.09 10.47
C ASP A 6 -8.23 8.89 9.36
N GLY A 7 -6.89 8.82 9.33
CA GLY A 7 -6.08 9.43 8.27
C GLY A 7 -6.21 8.69 6.95
N ALA A 8 -6.12 7.36 6.94
CA ALA A 8 -6.28 6.54 5.74
C ALA A 8 -7.66 6.77 5.11
N ASP A 9 -8.72 6.76 5.91
CA ASP A 9 -10.08 6.99 5.45
C ASP A 9 -10.20 8.40 4.81
N PHE A 10 -9.65 9.45 5.43
CA PHE A 10 -9.61 10.79 4.83
C PHE A 10 -8.86 10.83 3.49
N PHE A 11 -7.64 10.25 3.42
CA PHE A 11 -6.85 10.24 2.19
C PHE A 11 -7.50 9.40 1.09
N GLY A 12 -8.18 8.32 1.44
CA GLY A 12 -8.96 7.50 0.51
C GLY A 12 -10.10 8.28 -0.12
N GLU A 13 -10.85 9.04 0.69
CA GLU A 13 -11.91 9.93 0.17
C GLU A 13 -11.34 11.05 -0.72
N CYS A 14 -10.18 11.62 -0.38
CA CYS A 14 -9.50 12.57 -1.27
C CYS A 14 -9.10 11.92 -2.60
N GLY A 15 -8.57 10.70 -2.56
CA GLY A 15 -8.22 9.91 -3.74
C GLY A 15 -9.43 9.69 -4.65
N ALA A 16 -10.51 9.13 -4.09
CA ALA A 16 -11.75 8.84 -4.81
C ALA A 16 -12.42 10.10 -5.38
N ALA A 17 -12.39 11.21 -4.64
CA ALA A 17 -13.00 12.47 -5.06
C ALA A 17 -12.12 13.32 -6.01
N GLY A 18 -10.90 12.86 -6.35
CA GLY A 18 -9.98 13.63 -7.20
C GLY A 18 -9.41 14.88 -6.51
N VAL A 19 -9.45 14.95 -5.17
CA VAL A 19 -9.02 16.12 -4.39
C VAL A 19 -7.52 16.03 -4.11
N GLY A 20 -6.76 17.01 -4.59
CA GLY A 20 -5.31 17.07 -4.42
C GLY A 20 -4.55 16.27 -5.48
N ASP A 21 -3.23 16.37 -5.41
CA ASP A 21 -2.29 15.71 -6.32
C ASP A 21 -2.13 14.22 -5.99
N ALA A 22 -2.40 13.34 -6.95
CA ALA A 22 -2.38 11.88 -6.73
C ALA A 22 -1.01 11.38 -6.25
N ALA A 23 0.08 11.90 -6.82
CA ALA A 23 1.43 11.52 -6.43
C ALA A 23 1.72 11.92 -4.97
N ALA A 24 1.31 13.12 -4.54
CA ALA A 24 1.43 13.57 -3.17
C ALA A 24 0.60 12.73 -2.18
N LEU A 25 -0.61 12.31 -2.57
CA LEU A 25 -1.45 11.43 -1.75
C LEU A 25 -0.77 10.05 -1.56
N LEU A 26 -0.29 9.44 -2.66
CA LEU A 26 0.43 8.17 -2.62
C LEU A 26 1.71 8.26 -1.80
N ASP A 27 2.49 9.33 -1.96
CA ASP A 27 3.69 9.60 -1.15
C ASP A 27 3.35 9.73 0.34
N ALA A 28 2.29 10.45 0.69
CA ALA A 28 1.86 10.61 2.08
C ALA A 28 1.41 9.28 2.71
N LEU A 29 0.63 8.48 1.98
CA LEU A 29 0.18 7.15 2.40
C LEU A 29 1.37 6.20 2.58
N ALA A 30 2.32 6.21 1.65
CA ALA A 30 3.55 5.41 1.73
C ALA A 30 4.41 5.79 2.93
N ARG A 31 4.64 7.09 3.17
CA ARG A 31 5.36 7.58 4.34
C ARG A 31 4.68 7.18 5.64
N ARG A 32 3.34 7.19 5.68
CA ARG A 32 2.59 6.71 6.84
C ARG A 32 2.81 5.22 7.07
N MET A 33 2.84 4.43 6.00
CA MET A 33 3.05 2.99 6.05
C MET A 33 4.39 2.63 6.70
N VAL A 34 5.47 3.32 6.31
CA VAL A 34 6.84 3.04 6.76
C VAL A 34 7.26 3.86 7.98
N ALA A 35 6.38 4.70 8.54
CA ALA A 35 6.71 5.56 9.67
C ALA A 35 7.07 4.71 10.90
N PRO A 36 8.19 4.99 11.59
CA PRO A 36 8.59 4.25 12.79
C PRO A 36 7.50 4.24 13.85
N THR A 37 7.23 3.08 14.43
CA THR A 37 6.23 2.91 15.49
C THR A 37 6.59 1.74 16.40
N ASN A 38 6.14 1.79 17.64
CA ASN A 38 6.26 0.66 18.57
C ASN A 38 4.99 -0.20 18.61
N PHE A 39 4.00 0.10 17.76
CA PHE A 39 2.68 -0.52 17.77
C PHE A 39 2.38 -1.23 16.46
N VAL A 40 2.07 -2.52 16.58
CA VAL A 40 1.43 -3.26 15.50
C VAL A 40 -0.05 -2.88 15.48
N TRP A 41 -0.56 -2.55 14.30
CA TRP A 41 -1.95 -2.22 14.06
C TRP A 41 -2.87 -3.41 14.35
N ARG A 42 -4.05 -3.14 14.92
CA ARG A 42 -4.97 -4.16 15.46
C ARG A 42 -6.43 -3.96 15.05
N ASP A 43 -6.76 -2.82 14.50
CA ASP A 43 -8.12 -2.38 14.19
C ASP A 43 -8.35 -2.28 12.67
N ARG A 44 -7.64 -3.12 11.92
CA ARG A 44 -7.62 -3.17 10.44
C ARG A 44 -7.07 -1.90 9.80
N GLU A 45 -6.18 -1.18 10.49
CA GLU A 45 -5.57 0.02 9.92
C GLU A 45 -4.76 -0.29 8.65
N ASP A 46 -4.21 -1.51 8.55
CA ASP A 46 -3.54 -2.03 7.37
C ASP A 46 -4.46 -2.18 6.16
N ASP A 47 -5.67 -2.72 6.35
CA ASP A 47 -6.67 -2.84 5.28
C ASP A 47 -7.20 -1.48 4.83
N ARG A 48 -7.42 -0.57 5.78
CA ARG A 48 -7.90 0.79 5.48
C ARG A 48 -6.85 1.60 4.71
N LEU A 49 -5.58 1.47 5.09
CA LEU A 49 -4.49 2.11 4.36
C LEU A 49 -4.33 1.52 2.95
N ALA A 50 -4.50 0.19 2.80
CA ALA A 50 -4.52 -0.45 1.48
C ALA A 50 -5.69 0.06 0.62
N CYS A 51 -6.88 0.20 1.20
CA CYS A 51 -8.04 0.77 0.52
C CYS A 51 -7.77 2.21 0.04
N ALA A 52 -7.25 3.07 0.91
CA ALA A 52 -6.90 4.45 0.55
C ALA A 52 -5.92 4.55 -0.62
N ILE A 53 -4.93 3.66 -0.66
CA ILE A 53 -3.99 3.54 -1.79
C ILE A 53 -4.74 3.10 -3.05
N ALA A 54 -5.56 2.05 -2.98
CA ALA A 54 -6.31 1.55 -4.13
C ALA A 54 -7.25 2.61 -4.73
N LEU A 55 -7.95 3.39 -3.88
CA LEU A 55 -8.81 4.50 -4.31
C LEU A 55 -8.02 5.65 -4.94
N THR A 56 -6.81 5.91 -4.47
CA THR A 56 -5.94 6.90 -5.11
C THR A 56 -5.42 6.39 -6.45
N LEU A 57 -5.09 5.10 -6.56
CA LEU A 57 -4.65 4.44 -7.79
C LEU A 57 -5.77 4.28 -8.84
N SER A 58 -7.05 4.40 -8.47
CA SER A 58 -8.16 4.34 -9.42
C SER A 58 -8.41 5.65 -10.17
N ARG A 59 -7.66 6.72 -9.86
CA ARG A 59 -7.77 7.98 -10.57
C ARG A 59 -7.24 7.88 -11.99
N ASP A 60 -7.82 8.67 -12.90
CA ASP A 60 -7.48 8.70 -14.33
C ASP A 60 -6.18 9.47 -14.64
N ASP A 61 -5.71 10.30 -13.71
CA ASP A 61 -4.46 11.06 -13.79
C ASP A 61 -3.24 10.30 -13.24
N VAL A 62 -3.42 9.05 -12.79
CA VAL A 62 -2.32 8.17 -12.35
C VAL A 62 -1.80 7.38 -13.55
N ASP A 63 -0.56 7.70 -13.95
CA ASP A 63 0.17 6.89 -14.92
C ASP A 63 0.90 5.70 -14.27
N GLU A 64 1.44 4.81 -15.10
CA GLU A 64 2.11 3.59 -14.64
C GLU A 64 3.32 3.90 -13.73
N ALA A 65 4.09 4.95 -14.05
CA ALA A 65 5.27 5.32 -13.27
C ALA A 65 4.87 5.82 -11.88
N MET A 66 3.85 6.67 -11.81
CA MET A 66 3.28 7.17 -10.56
C MET A 66 2.69 6.03 -9.72
N ALA A 67 2.02 5.08 -10.36
CA ALA A 67 1.37 3.96 -9.68
C ALA A 67 2.34 3.11 -8.85
N VAL A 68 3.65 3.11 -9.18
CA VAL A 68 4.67 2.35 -8.46
C VAL A 68 5.72 3.19 -7.72
N ALA A 69 5.88 4.48 -8.05
CA ALA A 69 6.94 5.32 -7.48
C ALA A 69 6.90 5.40 -5.94
N TRP A 70 5.70 5.43 -5.34
CA TRP A 70 5.54 5.49 -3.88
C TRP A 70 6.10 4.26 -3.15
N LEU A 71 6.26 3.13 -3.83
CA LEU A 71 6.86 1.92 -3.27
C LEU A 71 8.36 2.08 -2.96
N ASP A 72 9.01 3.14 -3.42
CA ASP A 72 10.42 3.40 -3.10
C ASP A 72 10.65 3.63 -1.60
N HIS A 73 9.65 4.14 -0.87
CA HIS A 73 9.69 4.21 0.60
C HIS A 73 9.77 2.82 1.24
N VAL A 74 8.97 1.88 0.74
CA VAL A 74 8.97 0.48 1.20
C VAL A 74 10.30 -0.19 0.85
N ARG A 75 10.78 0.01 -0.37
CA ARG A 75 12.08 -0.51 -0.83
C ARG A 75 13.21 -0.01 0.07
N ALA A 76 13.25 1.27 0.37
CA ALA A 76 14.25 1.86 1.25
C ALA A 76 14.18 1.26 2.67
N MET A 77 12.96 1.11 3.22
CA MET A 77 12.77 0.50 4.54
C MET A 77 13.22 -0.96 4.58
N PHE A 78 12.86 -1.78 3.57
CA PHE A 78 13.29 -3.18 3.50
C PHE A 78 14.80 -3.32 3.31
N ALA A 79 15.41 -2.49 2.47
CA ALA A 79 16.86 -2.48 2.27
C ALA A 79 17.65 -2.07 3.53
N ALA A 80 17.06 -1.22 4.38
CA ALA A 80 17.65 -0.82 5.67
C ALA A 80 17.44 -1.86 6.79
N GLY A 81 16.69 -2.94 6.52
CA GLY A 81 16.41 -4.00 7.48
C GLY A 81 17.67 -4.70 7.98
N THR A 82 17.68 -5.07 9.26
CA THR A 82 18.77 -5.85 9.87
C THR A 82 18.22 -7.16 10.45
N PRO A 83 19.04 -8.24 10.54
CA PRO A 83 18.60 -9.49 11.14
C PRO A 83 18.12 -9.30 12.58
N GLY A 84 16.96 -9.86 12.91
CA GLY A 84 16.40 -9.76 14.25
C GLY A 84 14.87 -9.85 14.27
N PRO A 85 14.24 -9.51 15.42
CA PRO A 85 12.80 -9.34 15.49
C PRO A 85 12.31 -8.31 14.48
N VAL A 86 11.19 -8.60 13.82
CA VAL A 86 10.59 -7.69 12.85
C VAL A 86 10.03 -6.45 13.58
N PRO A 87 10.48 -5.22 13.25
CA PRO A 87 9.91 -3.98 13.80
C PRO A 87 8.41 -3.84 13.49
N ALA A 88 7.68 -3.07 14.30
CA ALA A 88 6.24 -2.97 14.14
C ALA A 88 5.84 -2.30 12.82
N GLU A 89 6.55 -1.25 12.41
CA GLU A 89 6.40 -0.57 11.11
C GLU A 89 6.60 -1.53 9.93
N ALA A 90 7.58 -2.42 10.01
CA ALA A 90 7.82 -3.42 8.97
C ALA A 90 6.69 -4.47 8.94
N SER A 91 6.20 -4.89 10.11
CA SER A 91 5.04 -5.79 10.21
C SER A 91 3.79 -5.18 9.60
N ASN A 92 3.49 -3.92 9.96
CA ASN A 92 2.34 -3.16 9.45
C ASN A 92 2.43 -2.98 7.93
N THR A 93 3.60 -2.56 7.43
CA THR A 93 3.85 -2.41 5.99
C THR A 93 3.60 -3.71 5.24
N MET A 94 4.20 -4.82 5.69
CA MET A 94 4.00 -6.11 5.02
C MET A 94 2.55 -6.57 5.05
N ARG A 95 1.77 -6.24 6.09
CA ARG A 95 0.33 -6.57 6.14
C ARG A 95 -0.47 -5.72 5.16
N THR A 96 -0.27 -4.40 5.15
CA THR A 96 -0.90 -3.50 4.17
C THR A 96 -0.60 -3.92 2.73
N LEU A 97 0.65 -4.26 2.42
CA LEU A 97 1.04 -4.74 1.10
C LEU A 97 0.32 -6.05 0.72
N ARG A 98 0.14 -6.98 1.66
CA ARG A 98 -0.61 -8.22 1.40
C ARG A 98 -2.09 -7.92 1.16
N SER A 99 -2.70 -7.06 1.97
CA SER A 99 -4.10 -6.64 1.77
C SER A 99 -4.29 -5.94 0.44
N LEU A 100 -3.37 -5.03 0.06
CA LEU A 100 -3.38 -4.36 -1.24
C LEU A 100 -3.21 -5.35 -2.40
N HIS A 101 -2.28 -6.30 -2.29
CA HIS A 101 -2.06 -7.32 -3.32
C HIS A 101 -3.30 -8.18 -3.58
N VAL A 102 -4.04 -8.53 -2.51
CA VAL A 102 -5.32 -9.24 -2.61
C VAL A 102 -6.38 -8.35 -3.26
N ALA A 103 -6.57 -7.12 -2.75
CA ALA A 103 -7.58 -6.20 -3.25
C ALA A 103 -7.42 -5.88 -4.73
N LEU A 104 -6.18 -5.65 -5.20
CA LEU A 104 -5.87 -5.36 -6.60
C LEU A 104 -5.99 -6.59 -7.52
N GLY A 105 -6.11 -7.80 -6.97
CA GLY A 105 -6.46 -8.99 -7.75
C GLY A 105 -7.96 -9.18 -7.94
N GLU A 106 -8.78 -8.36 -7.28
CA GLU A 106 -10.23 -8.45 -7.22
C GLU A 106 -10.87 -7.10 -7.63
N GLN A 107 -12.19 -6.98 -7.48
CA GLN A 107 -12.92 -5.74 -7.70
C GLN A 107 -12.77 -4.79 -6.50
N VAL A 108 -12.05 -3.68 -6.66
CA VAL A 108 -11.99 -2.61 -5.65
C VAL A 108 -13.34 -1.88 -5.59
N LEU A 109 -13.75 -1.50 -4.38
CA LEU A 109 -14.99 -0.79 -4.10
C LEU A 109 -14.72 0.56 -3.41
N HIS A 110 -15.49 1.58 -3.77
CA HIS A 110 -15.67 2.81 -3.00
C HIS A 110 -17.11 2.85 -2.49
N GLY A 111 -17.31 2.67 -1.18
CA GLY A 111 -18.64 2.33 -0.67
C GLY A 111 -19.11 1.00 -1.27
N ASP A 112 -20.24 1.03 -1.99
CA ASP A 112 -20.78 -0.13 -2.72
C ASP A 112 -20.54 -0.03 -4.24
N GLU A 113 -19.80 0.97 -4.71
CA GLU A 113 -19.55 1.20 -6.13
C GLU A 113 -18.20 0.62 -6.57
N ALA A 114 -18.21 -0.10 -7.68
CA ALA A 114 -17.00 -0.67 -8.29
C ALA A 114 -16.13 0.44 -8.90
N VAL A 115 -14.84 0.45 -8.54
CA VAL A 115 -13.84 1.35 -9.14
C VAL A 115 -12.76 0.57 -9.89
N THR A 116 -12.29 1.14 -10.99
CA THR A 116 -11.25 0.51 -11.83
C THR A 116 -9.88 1.04 -11.45
N VAL A 117 -8.95 0.15 -11.11
CA VAL A 117 -7.53 0.49 -10.94
C VAL A 117 -6.78 0.05 -12.20
N VAL A 118 -6.51 1.02 -13.09
CA VAL A 118 -5.93 0.76 -14.44
C VAL A 118 -4.60 0.01 -14.35
N HIS A 119 -3.73 0.41 -13.43
CA HIS A 119 -2.39 -0.16 -13.25
C HIS A 119 -2.33 -1.26 -12.17
N SER A 120 -3.46 -1.89 -11.85
CA SER A 120 -3.59 -2.90 -10.77
C SER A 120 -2.53 -4.00 -10.85
N GLU A 121 -2.37 -4.63 -12.01
CA GLU A 121 -1.42 -5.75 -12.17
C GLU A 121 0.04 -5.31 -12.03
N VAL A 122 0.41 -4.14 -12.55
CA VAL A 122 1.77 -3.59 -12.41
C VAL A 122 2.09 -3.36 -10.93
N VAL A 123 1.17 -2.75 -10.19
CA VAL A 123 1.32 -2.54 -8.74
C VAL A 123 1.37 -3.88 -8.01
N ARG A 124 0.50 -4.84 -8.35
CA ARG A 124 0.47 -6.19 -7.77
C ARG A 124 1.81 -6.90 -7.90
N GLN A 125 2.43 -6.81 -9.07
CA GLN A 125 3.73 -7.42 -9.36
C GLN A 125 4.86 -6.73 -8.59
N ALA A 126 4.84 -5.39 -8.52
CA ALA A 126 5.83 -4.63 -7.75
C ALA A 126 5.73 -4.95 -6.24
N VAL A 127 4.51 -5.04 -5.71
CA VAL A 127 4.23 -5.44 -4.32
C VAL A 127 4.69 -6.88 -4.06
N ALA A 128 4.39 -7.81 -4.97
CA ALA A 128 4.83 -9.20 -4.84
C ALA A 128 6.36 -9.33 -4.85
N ALA A 129 7.06 -8.52 -5.65
CA ALA A 129 8.52 -8.49 -5.67
C ALA A 129 9.08 -8.07 -4.31
N LEU A 130 8.58 -6.98 -3.74
CA LEU A 130 9.02 -6.49 -2.43
C LEU A 130 8.73 -7.49 -1.31
N LEU A 131 7.55 -8.12 -1.32
CA LEU A 131 7.21 -9.14 -0.33
C LEU A 131 8.11 -10.38 -0.46
N ALA A 132 8.47 -10.80 -1.67
CA ALA A 132 9.36 -11.93 -1.89
C ALA A 132 10.78 -11.69 -1.33
N GLU A 133 11.29 -10.46 -1.36
CA GLU A 133 12.59 -10.10 -0.77
C GLU A 133 12.64 -10.37 0.75
N VAL A 134 11.54 -10.13 1.46
CA VAL A 134 11.45 -10.27 2.92
C VAL A 134 10.83 -11.60 3.38
N THR A 135 10.31 -12.41 2.46
CA THR A 135 9.85 -13.79 2.73
C THR A 135 10.46 -14.83 1.76
N PRO A 136 11.79 -14.86 1.58
CA PRO A 136 12.44 -15.72 0.57
C PRO A 136 12.31 -17.22 0.88
N TRP A 137 11.97 -17.56 2.13
CA TRP A 137 11.74 -18.93 2.59
C TRP A 137 10.33 -19.45 2.27
N PHE A 138 9.40 -18.58 1.86
CA PHE A 138 8.02 -18.96 1.61
C PHE A 138 7.73 -19.15 0.12
N TRP A 139 8.06 -18.15 -0.70
CA TRP A 139 7.78 -18.17 -2.13
C TRP A 139 8.84 -17.42 -2.94
N ARG A 140 8.84 -17.66 -4.25
CA ARG A 140 9.56 -16.88 -5.24
C ARG A 140 8.62 -16.55 -6.40
N ARG A 141 8.84 -15.43 -7.07
CA ARG A 141 8.13 -15.13 -8.33
C ARG A 141 8.50 -16.18 -9.38
N VAL A 142 7.53 -16.57 -10.20
CA VAL A 142 7.82 -17.30 -11.44
C VAL A 142 8.15 -16.24 -12.46
N ASP A 143 9.37 -16.27 -13.01
CA ASP A 143 9.72 -15.43 -14.14
C ASP A 143 8.79 -15.81 -15.31
N ALA A 144 8.10 -14.82 -15.88
CA ALA A 144 7.21 -15.00 -17.03
C ALA A 144 8.02 -15.05 -18.33
#